data_AF-C8X6E2-F1
#
_entry.id   AF-C8X6E2-F1
#
_cell.length_a   1.000
_cell.length_b   1.000
_cell.length_c   1.000
_cell.angle_alpha   90.00
_cell.angle_beta   90.00
_cell.angle_gamma   90.00
#
_symmetry.space_group_name_H-M   'P 1'
#
loop_
_entity.id
_entity.type
_entity.pdbx_description
1 polymer ?
#
loop_
_entity_poly.entity_id
_entity_poly.type
_entity_poly.pdbx_seq_one_letter_code
_entity_poly.pdbx_strand_id
1 'polypeptide(L)' 'MSVEIMSRRISFIERTWQEAEVGTRKGYVDELGVISSGLGRITGAEAERAEWLTRRADRVVRKMQEIDVARGSAGQRPAR' A
#
# COMPACT_ATOMS: atom_id res chain seq x y z
N MET A 1 -12.06 13.80 -0.65
CA MET A 1 -11.09 13.26 -1.64
C MET A 1 -11.85 12.27 -2.52
N SER A 2 -11.76 12.35 -3.85
CA SER A 2 -12.55 11.48 -4.75
C SER A 2 -11.92 10.09 -4.92
N VAL A 3 -12.74 9.10 -5.30
CA VAL A 3 -12.30 7.74 -5.66
C VAL A 3 -11.20 7.75 -6.72
N GLU A 4 -11.29 8.67 -7.68
CA GLU A 4 -10.30 8.83 -8.75
C GLU A 4 -8.94 9.29 -8.23
N ILE A 5 -8.92 10.26 -7.29
CA ILE A 5 -7.67 10.73 -6.67
C ILE A 5 -7.02 9.58 -5.88
N MET A 6 -7.82 8.84 -5.10
CA MET A 6 -7.35 7.67 -4.35
C MET A 6 -6.78 6.59 -5.28
N SER A 7 -7.46 6.30 -6.40
CA SER A 7 -7.01 5.34 -7.41
C SER A 7 -5.67 5.72 -8.04
N ARG A 8 -5.51 7.00 -8.41
CA ARG A 8 -4.24 7.53 -8.93
C ARG A 8 -3.13 7.40 -7.90
N ARG A 9 -3.44 7.69 -6.64
CA ARG A 9 -2.43 7.61 -5.57
C ARG A 9 -2.01 6.18 -5.26
N ILE A 10 -2.94 5.23 -5.17
CA ILE A 10 -2.63 3.79 -5.07
C ILE A 10 -1.73 3.36 -6.23
N SER A 11 -2.06 3.78 -7.46
CA SER A 11 -1.28 3.41 -8.66
C SER A 11 0.12 4.01 -8.67
N PHE A 12 0.29 5.23 -8.15
CA PHE A 12 1.60 5.83 -7.96
C PHE A 12 2.44 5.05 -6.95
N ILE A 13 1.87 4.75 -5.78
CA ILE A 13 2.57 4.03 -4.72
C ILE A 13 2.98 2.65 -5.23
N GLU A 14 2.04 1.88 -5.81
CA GLU A 14 2.27 0.53 -6.34
C GLU A 14 3.46 0.43 -7.31
N ARG A 15 3.69 1.48 -8.11
CA ARG A 15 4.80 1.54 -9.08
C ARG A 15 6.13 1.97 -8.45
N THR A 16 6.09 2.85 -7.46
CA THR A 16 7.30 3.55 -6.98
C THR A 16 7.89 2.97 -5.70
N TRP A 17 7.09 2.25 -4.90
CA TRP A 17 7.54 1.82 -3.57
C TRP A 17 8.76 0.90 -3.60
N GLN A 18 8.97 0.10 -4.65
CA GLN A 18 10.05 -0.90 -4.70
C GLN A 18 11.45 -0.26 -4.71
N GLU A 19 11.54 0.94 -5.29
CA GLU A 19 12.76 1.76 -5.40
C GLU A 19 12.88 2.75 -4.24
N ALA A 20 11.81 2.94 -3.47
CA ALA A 20 11.79 3.88 -2.37
C ALA A 20 12.59 3.37 -1.16
N GLU A 21 13.23 4.29 -0.46
CA GLU A 21 13.92 4.02 0.79
C GLU A 21 12.96 3.48 1.87
N VAL A 22 13.51 2.79 2.87
CA VAL A 22 12.72 2.17 3.96
C VAL A 22 11.79 3.18 4.66
N GLY A 23 12.29 4.39 4.96
CA GLY A 23 11.49 5.45 5.59
C GLY A 23 10.30 5.88 4.73
N THR A 24 10.51 6.05 3.43
CA THR A 24 9.47 6.40 2.46
C THR A 24 8.45 5.27 2.30
N ARG A 25 8.91 4.01 2.28
CA ARG A 25 8.01 2.85 2.23
C ARG A 25 7.09 2.76 3.45
N LYS A 26 7.59 3.09 4.64
CA LYS A 26 6.73 3.21 5.84
C LYS A 26 5.63 4.27 5.64
N GLY A 27 6.00 5.45 5.13
CA GLY A 27 5.04 6.51 4.81
C GLY A 27 3.97 6.07 3.80
N TYR A 28 4.36 5.30 2.78
CA TYR A 28 3.41 4.72 1.83
C TYR A 28 2.45 3.68 2.45
N VAL A 29 2.91 2.88 3.41
CA VAL A 29 2.02 1.96 4.15
C VAL A 29 0.97 2.74 4.94
N ASP A 30 1.40 3.77 5.67
CA ASP A 30 0.50 4.62 6.46
C ASP A 30 -0.53 5.32 5.54
N GLU A 31 -0.06 5.85 4.40
CA GLU A 31 -0.91 6.50 3.42
C GLU A 31 -1.93 5.55 2.79
N LEU A 32 -1.52 4.33 2.42
CA LEU A 32 -2.43 3.30 1.91
C LEU A 32 -3.47 2.90 2.96
N GLY A 33 -3.12 2.89 4.25
CA GLY A 33 -4.06 2.68 5.34
C GLY A 33 -5.13 3.77 5.44
N VAL A 34 -4.72 5.04 5.30
CA VAL A 34 -5.66 6.18 5.25
C VAL A 34 -6.58 6.08 4.02
N ILE A 35 -6.02 5.75 2.85
CA ILE A 35 -6.80 5.56 1.62
C ILE A 35 -7.80 4.42 1.77
N SER A 36 -7.38 3.25 2.26
CA SER A 36 -8.22 2.07 2.49
C SER A 36 -9.38 2.39 3.45
N SER A 37 -9.10 3.09 4.55
CA SER A 37 -10.13 3.57 5.48
C SER A 37 -11.08 4.59 4.83
N GLY A 38 -10.58 5.48 3.98
CA GLY A 38 -11.39 6.44 3.24
C GLY A 38 -12.35 5.76 2.26
N LEU A 39 -11.85 4.78 1.49
CA LEU A 39 -12.61 4.00 0.53
C LEU A 39 -13.69 3.13 1.21
N GLY A 40 -13.38 2.52 2.36
CA GLY A 40 -14.33 1.71 3.12
C GLY A 40 -15.56 2.45 3.64
N ARG A 41 -15.57 3.79 3.58
CA ARG A 41 -16.73 4.62 3.95
C ARG A 41 -17.59 5.04 2.75
N ILE A 42 -17.18 4.70 1.53
CA ILE A 42 -17.89 5.10 0.31
C ILE A 42 -19.06 4.16 0.05
N THR A 43 -20.24 4.75 -0.15
CA THR A 43 -21.49 4.05 -0.43
C THR A 43 -22.14 4.57 -1.72
N GLY A 44 -23.16 3.88 -2.21
CA GLY A 44 -23.90 4.30 -3.42
C GLY A 44 -23.20 3.88 -4.72
N ALA A 45 -23.30 4.70 -5.76
CA ALA A 45 -22.86 4.35 -7.12
C ALA A 45 -21.37 3.97 -7.23
N GLU A 46 -20.52 4.48 -6.35
CA GLU A 46 -19.08 4.20 -6.36
C GLU A 46 -18.66 3.08 -5.38
N ALA A 47 -19.59 2.44 -4.66
CA ALA A 47 -19.28 1.49 -3.59
C ALA A 47 -18.45 0.28 -4.07
N GLU A 48 -18.83 -0.33 -5.18
CA GLU A 48 -18.12 -1.48 -5.76
C GLU A 48 -16.68 -1.12 -6.15
N ARG A 49 -16.52 0.05 -6.79
CA ARG A 49 -15.20 0.56 -7.18
C ARG A 49 -14.34 0.87 -5.97
N ALA A 50 -14.93 1.46 -4.93
CA ALA A 50 -14.23 1.76 -3.69
C ALA A 50 -13.77 0.46 -3.00
N GLU A 51 -14.63 -0.56 -2.93
CA GLU A 51 -14.28 -1.87 -2.37
C GLU A 51 -13.15 -2.56 -3.14
N TRP A 52 -13.17 -2.49 -4.48
CA TRP A 52 -12.07 -2.99 -5.30
C TRP A 52 -10.74 -2.27 -5.00
N LEU A 53 -10.78 -0.96 -4.83
CA LEU A 53 -9.60 -0.16 -4.50
C LEU A 53 -9.09 -0.42 -3.07
N THR A 54 -9.98 -0.63 -2.10
CA THR A 54 -9.62 -1.04 -0.73
C THR A 54 -8.81 -2.33 -0.76
N ARG A 55 -9.33 -3.37 -1.44
CA ARG A 55 -8.63 -4.64 -1.62
C ARG A 55 -7.29 -4.48 -2.34
N ARG A 56 -7.20 -3.56 -3.30
CA ARG A 56 -5.94 -3.27 -4.02
C ARG A 56 -4.92 -2.61 -3.08
N ALA A 57 -5.31 -1.61 -2.29
CA ALA A 57 -4.44 -0.96 -1.33
C ALA A 57 -3.88 -1.97 -0.32
N ASP A 58 -4.74 -2.82 0.24
CA ASP A 58 -4.34 -3.85 1.21
C ASP A 58 -3.36 -4.86 0.61
N ARG A 59 -3.52 -5.25 -0.66
CA ARG A 59 -2.56 -6.12 -1.36
C ARG A 59 -1.20 -5.45 -1.53
N VAL A 60 -1.16 -4.15 -1.84
CA VAL A 60 0.11 -3.42 -1.96
C VAL A 60 0.82 -3.36 -0.61
N VAL A 61 0.11 -3.06 0.48
CA VAL A 61 0.66 -3.08 1.85
C VAL A 61 1.26 -4.44 2.19
N ARG A 62 0.53 -5.53 1.95
CA ARG A 62 1.03 -6.90 2.21
C ARG A 62 2.31 -7.18 1.43
N LYS A 63 2.33 -6.86 0.13
CA LYS A 63 3.52 -7.04 -0.71
C LYS A 63 4.73 -6.24 -0.21
N MET A 64 4.50 -5.03 0.28
CA MET A 64 5.56 -4.19 0.87
C MET A 64 6.13 -4.85 2.14
N GLN A 65 5.27 -5.32 3.03
CA GLN A 65 5.66 -5.98 4.28
C GLN A 65 6.41 -7.30 4.04
N GLU A 66 5.96 -8.12 3.10
CA GLU A 66 6.63 -9.38 2.73
C GLU A 66 8.07 -9.14 2.23
N ILE A 67 8.26 -8.13 1.37
CA ILE A 67 9.60 -7.78 0.87
C ILE A 67 10.49 -7.21 1.98
N ASP A 68 9.94 -6.39 2.87
CA ASP A 68 10.71 -5.86 4.01
C ASP A 68 11.15 -6.94 4.99
N VAL A 69 10.28 -7.91 5.27
CA VAL A 69 10.63 -9.10 6.07
C VAL A 69 11.72 -9.91 5.36
N ALA A 70 11.59 -10.16 4.05
CA ALA A 70 12.60 -10.89 3.29
C ALA A 70 13.96 -10.17 3.29
N ARG A 71 13.98 -8.84 3.14
CA ARG A 71 15.20 -8.01 3.17
C ARG A 71 15.84 -7.94 4.56
N GLY A 72 15.02 -7.79 5.61
CA GLY A 72 15.49 -7.79 7.00
C GLY A 72 16.02 -9.15 7.47
N SER A 73 15.51 -10.25 6.89
CA SER A 73 15.99 -11.61 7.16
C SER A 73 17.27 -11.94 6.40
N ALA A 74 17.45 -11.41 5.19
CA ALA A 74 18.66 -11.60 4.39
C ALA A 74 19.93 -10.96 5.02
N GLY A 75 19.75 -9.89 5.80
CA GLY A 75 20.84 -9.21 6.53
C GLY A 75 21.28 -9.91 7.83
N GLN A 76 20.61 -10.98 8.27
CA GLN A 76 20.87 -11.68 9.53
C GLN A 76 21.52 -13.06 9.36
N ARG A 77 22.29 -13.28 8.28
CA ARG A 77 23.12 -14.50 8.21
C ARG A 77 24.25 -14.38 9.24
N PRO A 78 24.30 -15.24 10.28
CA PRO A 78 25.43 -15.25 11.18
C PRO A 78 26.67 -15.69 10.39
N ALA A 79 27.73 -14.87 10.44
CA ALA A 79 29.05 -15.28 9.99
C ALA A 79 29.44 -16.52 10.80
N ARG A 80 29.61 -17.65 10.12
CA ARG A 80 30.29 -18.82 10.69
C ARG A 80 31.78 -18.65 10.51
#